data_AF-A0A525VLN8-F1
#
_entry.id   AF-A0A525VLN8-F1
#
_cell.length_a   1.000
_cell.length_b   1.000
_cell.length_c   1.000
_cell.angle_alpha   90.00
_cell.angle_beta   90.00
_cell.angle_gamma   90.00
#
_symmetry.space_group_name_H-M   'P 1'
#
loop_
_entity.id
_entity.type
_entity.pdbx_description
1 polymer ?
#
loop_
_entity_poly.entity_id
_entity_poly.type
_entity_poly.pdbx_seq_one_letter_code
_entity_poly.pdbx_strand_id
1 'polypeptide(L)' 'MKQFNHEAPIRPLVVLVTDEAGRHRPTPLDLDLAAQFCQPKQKIASILDPINVGINPSLYLDKEAT' A
#
# COMPACT_ATOMS: atom_id res chain seq x y z
N MET A 1 5.63 -13.52 -19.17
CA MET A 1 5.47 -13.52 -17.69
C MET A 1 6.70 -12.87 -17.08
N LYS A 2 6.55 -11.89 -16.18
CA LYS A 2 7.67 -11.35 -15.39
C LYS A 2 7.79 -12.15 -14.10
N GLN A 3 9.00 -12.59 -13.77
CA GLN A 3 9.31 -13.38 -12.58
C GLN A 3 9.72 -12.43 -11.46
N PHE A 4 9.07 -12.53 -10.30
CA PHE A 4 9.40 -11.74 -9.12
C PHE A 4 10.40 -12.52 -8.26
N ASN A 5 11.58 -11.95 -8.02
CA ASN A 5 12.61 -12.58 -7.19
C ASN A 5 12.31 -12.31 -5.72
N HIS A 6 12.15 -13.38 -4.93
CA HIS A 6 11.76 -13.31 -3.51
C HIS A 6 12.95 -13.26 -2.53
N GLU A 7 14.20 -13.33 -3.00
CA GLU A 7 15.37 -13.55 -2.13
C GLU A 7 16.06 -12.28 -1.61
N ALA A 8 15.69 -11.09 -2.09
CA ALA A 8 16.13 -9.80 -1.54
C ALA A 8 14.95 -9.11 -0.81
N PRO A 9 15.18 -8.16 0.12
CA PRO A 9 14.10 -7.35 0.68
C PRO A 9 13.27 -6.83 -0.49
N ILE A 10 11.99 -7.20 -0.53
CA ILE A 10 11.11 -6.91 -1.66
C ILE A 10 11.13 -5.39 -1.83
N ARG A 11 11.83 -4.91 -2.86
CA ARG A 11 11.74 -3.51 -3.24
C ARG A 11 10.29 -3.32 -3.67
N PRO A 12 9.53 -2.44 -3.01
CA PRO A 12 8.12 -2.31 -3.29
C PRO A 12 7.97 -1.87 -4.75
N LEU A 13 7.50 -2.78 -5.61
CA LEU A 13 7.35 -2.58 -7.04
C LEU A 13 5.87 -2.65 -7.38
N VAL A 14 5.38 -1.67 -8.13
CA VAL A 14 4.01 -1.66 -8.66
C VAL A 14 4.07 -1.77 -10.18
N VAL A 15 3.23 -2.64 -10.74
CA VAL A 15 3.07 -2.75 -12.19
C VAL A 15 1.78 -2.04 -12.57
N LEU A 16 1.91 -0.93 -13.28
CA LEU A 16 0.78 -0.18 -13.82
C LEU A 16 0.33 -0.84 -15.13
N VAL A 17 -0.83 -1.49 -15.08
CA VAL A 17 -1.47 -2.15 -16.23
C VAL A 17 -2.50 -1.25 -16.91
N THR A 18 -2.92 -0.17 -16.25
CA THR A 18 -3.84 0.84 -16.77
C THR A 18 -3.23 2.24 -16.76
N ASP A 19 -3.75 3.12 -17.60
CA ASP A 19 -3.45 4.56 -17.56
C ASP A 19 -4.40 5.31 -16.61
N GLU A 20 -4.21 6.63 -16.51
CA GLU A 20 -5.03 7.51 -15.66
C GLU A 20 -6.50 7.59 -16.11
N ALA A 21 -6.78 7.23 -17.37
CA ALA A 21 -8.13 7.15 -17.93
C ALA A 21 -8.74 5.73 -17.78
N GLY A 22 -8.07 4.82 -17.07
CA GLY A 22 -8.52 3.45 -16.83
C GLY A 22 -8.38 2.51 -18.03
N ARG A 23 -7.69 2.92 -19.11
CA ARG A 23 -7.48 2.07 -20.29
C ARG A 23 -6.27 1.16 -20.07
N HIS A 24 -6.36 -0.06 -20.58
CA HIS A 24 -5.23 -0.99 -20.54
C HIS A 24 -4.04 -0.47 -21.33
N ARG A 25 -2.85 -0.50 -20.71
CA ARG A 25 -1.60 -0.15 -21.37
C ARG A 25 -1.16 -1.30 -22.30
N PRO A 26 -0.72 -1.01 -23.54
CA PRO A 26 -0.13 -2.02 -24.41
C PRO A 26 1.18 -2.58 -23.85
N THR A 27 1.89 -1.76 -23.05
CA THR A 27 3.10 -2.16 -22.32
C THR A 27 2.94 -1.80 -20.84
N PRO A 28 2.93 -2.78 -19.93
CA PRO A 28 2.90 -2.51 -18.49
C PRO A 28 4.12 -1.71 -18.04
N LEU A 29 3.91 -0.74 -17.15
CA LEU A 29 4.96 0.10 -16.61
C LEU A 29 5.34 -0.37 -15.20
N ASP A 30 6.61 -0.68 -14.99
CA ASP A 30 7.13 -1.01 -13.67
C ASP A 30 7.51 0.28 -12.93
N LEU A 31 6.99 0.46 -11.72
CA LEU A 31 7.28 1.60 -10.86
C LEU A 31 7.94 1.13 -9.57
N ASP A 32 9.19 1.56 -9.34
CA ASP A 32 9.89 1.35 -8.08
C ASP A 32 9.40 2.36 -7.04
N LEU A 33 8.66 1.90 -6.04
CA LEU A 33 8.15 2.74 -4.95
C LEU A 33 9.27 3.19 -4.00
N ALA A 34 10.46 2.55 -4.04
CA ALA A 34 11.62 3.05 -3.29
C ALA A 34 12.11 4.41 -3.81
N ALA A 35 11.80 4.75 -5.08
CA ALA A 35 12.11 6.05 -5.69
C ALA A 35 10.99 7.09 -5.50
N GLN A 36 9.86 6.72 -4.88
CA GLN A 36 8.78 7.66 -4.61
C GLN A 36 9.20 8.65 -3.52
N PHE A 37 9.13 9.96 -3.83
CA PHE A 37 9.55 11.04 -2.93
C PHE A 37 9.02 10.86 -1.50
N CYS A 38 9.93 10.95 -0.53
CA CYS A 38 9.74 10.54 0.87
C CYS A 38 8.76 11.39 1.71
N GLN A 39 8.05 12.35 1.11
CA GLN A 39 6.99 13.08 1.80
C GLN A 39 5.63 12.63 1.28
N PRO A 40 5.06 11.56 1.86
CA PRO A 40 3.69 11.22 1.55
C PRO A 40 2.79 12.38 1.99
N LYS A 41 1.79 12.74 1.17
CA LYS A 41 0.78 13.76 1.51
C LYS A 41 0.05 13.47 2.82
N GLN A 42 0.05 12.21 3.24
CA GLN A 42 -0.49 11.73 4.49
C GLN A 42 0.55 10.84 5.19
N LYS A 43 0.76 11.09 6.48
CA LYS A 43 1.69 10.30 7.30
C LYS A 43 0.88 9.29 8.10
N ILE A 44 1.24 8.01 8.02
CA ILE A 44 0.70 6.98 8.92
C ILE A 44 1.47 7.09 10.24
N ALA A 45 0.76 7.33 11.33
CA ALA A 45 1.32 7.27 12.68
C ALA A 45 0.95 5.92 13.30
N SER A 46 1.94 5.22 13.86
CA SER A 46 1.70 4.07 14.73
C SER A 46 1.43 4.58 16.14
N ILE A 47 0.36 4.08 16.76
CA ILE A 47 -0.07 4.49 18.10
C ILE A 47 -0.17 3.23 18.94
N LEU A 48 0.56 3.20 20.06
CA LEU A 48 0.62 2.04 20.94
C LEU A 48 -0.69 1.86 21.72
N ASP A 49 -1.30 2.96 22.15
CA ASP A 49 -2.59 2.97 22.84
C ASP A 49 -3.60 3.84 22.06
N PRO A 50 -4.42 3.25 21.18
CA PRO A 50 -5.38 3.99 20.38
C PRO A 50 -6.49 4.63 21.23
N ILE A 51 -6.80 4.09 22.41
CA ILE A 51 -7.89 4.59 23.27
C ILE A 51 -7.50 5.96 23.83
N ASN A 52 -6.24 6.14 24.22
CA ASN A 52 -5.74 7.42 24.75
C ASN A 52 -5.72 8.57 23.73
N VAL A 53 -5.87 8.26 22.43
CA VAL A 53 -6.01 9.25 21.35
C VAL A 53 -7.45 9.34 20.83
N GLY A 54 -8.41 8.74 21.55
CA GLY A 54 -9.83 8.79 21.22
C GLY A 54 -10.26 7.82 20.11
N ILE A 55 -9.41 6.86 19.75
CA ILE A 55 -9.73 5.82 18.77
C ILE A 55 -10.08 4.53 19.51
N ASN A 56 -11.30 4.03 19.34
CA ASN A 56 -11.70 2.72 19.87
C ASN A 56 -11.73 1.69 18.72
N PRO A 57 -10.70 0.81 18.61
CA PRO A 57 -10.61 -0.16 17.51
C PRO A 57 -11.82 -1.11 17.44
N SER A 58 -12.43 -1.43 18.59
CA SER A 58 -13.57 -2.34 18.68
C SER A 58 -14.83 -1.85 17.96
N LEU A 59 -14.89 -0.57 17.60
CA LEU A 59 -15.97 -0.02 16.77
C LEU A 59 -15.82 -0.35 15.29
N TYR A 60 -14.61 -0.73 14.86
CA TYR A 60 -14.25 -0.96 13.46
C TYR A 60 -13.93 -2.43 13.15
N LEU A 61 -13.85 -3.27 14.18
CA LEU A 61 -13.75 -4.71 13.99
C LEU A 61 -15.14 -5.24 13.63
N ASP A 62 -15.22 -6.02 12.55
CA ASP A 62 -16.44 -6.75 12.22
C ASP A 62 -16.84 -7.63 13.40
N LYS A 63 -18.07 -7.44 13.88
CA LYS A 63 -18.62 -8.16 15.04
C LYS A 63 -18.99 -9.61 14.71
N GLU A 64 -18.77 -10.04 13.47
CA GLU A 64 -19.10 -11.36 12.94
C GLU A 64 -18.03 -12.42 13.25
N ALA A 65 -16.96 -12.08 13.97
CA ALA A 65 -16.02 -13.08 14.50
C ALA A 65 -16.51 -13.59 15.86
N THR A 66 -17.57 -14.40 15.85
CA THR A 66 -18.02 -15.20 17.01
C THR A 66 -17.42 -16.60 16.94
#